data_AF-A0A5Q5CGW4-F1
#
_entry.id   AF-A0A5Q5CGW4-F1
#
_cell.length_a   1.000
_cell.length_b   1.000
_cell.length_c   1.000
_cell.angle_alpha   90.00
_cell.angle_beta   90.00
_cell.angle_gamma   90.00
#
_symmetry.space_group_name_H-M   'P 1'
#
loop_
_entity.id
_entity.type
_entity.pdbx_description
1 polymer ?
#
loop_
_entity_poly.entity_id
_entity_poly.type
_entity_poly.pdbx_seq_one_letter_code
_entity_poly.pdbx_strand_id
1 'polypeptide(L)'
;MWFDDWNDLLRVLIAGTVAYAVLILVLRMSGKRTLAKLNAFDLVVTVAVGSTLATVFLNSSVSVTEGIVALILLAALQYVAAIVASRPRIGRAVLTSRPSLLFAHGSFRDDAMRKQRVSRADVRQAVRSSGRGGLNDVGAVVLESDGSLSVITTADLGDHSALIDVDDQVPPAPG
;
A
#
# COMPACT_ATOMS: atom_id res chain seq x y z
N MET A 1 -22.48 -10.91 -35.02
CA MET A 1 -23.15 -9.69 -35.48
C MET A 1 -22.42 -8.51 -34.85
N TRP A 2 -22.24 -7.39 -35.54
CA TRP A 2 -21.44 -6.25 -35.04
C TRP A 2 -22.25 -5.30 -34.15
N PHE A 3 -23.57 -5.40 -34.17
CA PHE A 3 -24.51 -4.51 -33.52
C PHE A 3 -25.84 -5.26 -33.36
N ASP A 4 -26.28 -5.44 -32.11
CA ASP A 4 -27.50 -6.18 -31.79
C ASP A 4 -28.65 -5.23 -31.40
N ASP A 5 -28.39 -4.22 -30.56
CA ASP A 5 -29.41 -3.25 -30.12
C ASP A 5 -28.83 -1.85 -29.79
N TRP A 6 -29.59 -0.79 -30.10
CA TRP A 6 -29.25 0.59 -29.71
C TRP A 6 -29.30 0.80 -28.20
N ASN A 7 -30.16 0.04 -27.52
CA ASN A 7 -30.27 0.07 -26.07
C ASN A 7 -28.99 -0.44 -25.40
N ASP A 8 -28.31 -1.42 -26.01
CA ASP A 8 -27.04 -1.94 -25.53
C ASP A 8 -25.91 -0.91 -25.66
N LEU A 9 -25.88 -0.16 -26.78
CA LEU A 9 -24.93 0.95 -26.93
C LEU A 9 -25.16 2.07 -25.89
N LEU A 10 -26.41 2.44 -25.65
CA LEU A 10 -26.77 3.43 -24.63
C LEU A 10 -26.37 2.96 -23.23
N ARG A 11 -26.63 1.68 -22.92
CA ARG A 11 -26.22 1.04 -21.68
C ARG A 11 -24.71 1.10 -21.49
N VAL A 12 -23.92 0.77 -22.52
CA VAL A 12 -22.45 0.85 -22.46
C VAL A 12 -21.97 2.29 -22.29
N LEU A 13 -22.55 3.26 -23.00
CA LEU A 13 -22.18 4.68 -22.89
C LEU A 13 -22.42 5.23 -21.48
N ILE A 14 -23.60 4.97 -20.90
CA ILE A 14 -23.96 5.45 -19.56
C ILE A 14 -23.10 4.76 -18.50
N ALA A 15 -23.09 3.41 -18.51
CA ALA A 15 -22.33 2.64 -17.53
C ALA A 15 -20.83 2.94 -17.62
N GLY A 16 -20.29 3.08 -18.83
CA GLY A 16 -18.88 3.34 -19.05
C GLY A 16 -18.46 4.74 -18.64
N THR A 17 -19.30 5.75 -18.87
CA THR A 17 -19.03 7.12 -18.40
C THR A 17 -19.00 7.17 -16.87
N VAL A 18 -19.97 6.54 -16.20
CA VAL A 18 -20.01 6.50 -14.73
C VAL A 18 -18.83 5.71 -14.18
N ALA A 19 -18.52 4.55 -14.76
CA ALA A 19 -17.39 3.75 -14.33
C ALA A 19 -16.05 4.45 -14.51
N TYR A 20 -15.87 5.16 -15.62
CA TYR A 20 -14.67 5.96 -15.85
C TYR A 20 -14.52 7.08 -14.81
N ALA A 21 -15.61 7.78 -14.49
CA ALA A 21 -15.62 8.78 -13.43
C ALA A 21 -15.27 8.18 -12.06
N VAL A 22 -15.85 7.01 -11.73
CA VAL A 22 -15.53 6.26 -10.50
C VAL A 22 -14.06 5.84 -10.48
N LEU A 23 -13.53 5.34 -11.59
CA LEU A 23 -12.14 4.92 -11.69
C LEU A 23 -11.19 6.11 -11.46
N ILE A 24 -11.46 7.26 -12.08
CA ILE A 24 -10.70 8.50 -11.82
C ILE A 24 -10.80 8.88 -10.34
N LEU A 25 -11.98 8.80 -9.73
CA LEU A 25 -12.17 9.12 -8.32
C LEU A 25 -11.31 8.21 -7.44
N VAL A 26 -11.36 6.89 -7.69
CA VAL A 26 -10.54 5.88 -6.98
C VAL A 26 -9.05 6.17 -7.13
N LEU A 27 -8.57 6.44 -8.36
CA LEU A 27 -7.18 6.81 -8.59
C LEU A 27 -6.79 8.10 -7.86
N ARG A 28 -7.64 9.13 -7.91
CA ARG A 28 -7.37 10.42 -7.27
C ARG A 28 -7.36 10.32 -5.74
N MET A 29 -8.21 9.45 -5.17
CA MET A 29 -8.24 9.16 -3.73
C MET A 29 -7.01 8.37 -3.28
N SER A 30 -6.46 7.49 -4.12
CA SER A 30 -5.17 6.84 -3.86
C SER A 30 -4.00 7.84 -3.82
N GLY A 31 -4.17 9.05 -4.38
CA GLY A 31 -3.31 10.21 -4.12
C GLY A 31 -1.87 10.06 -4.63
N LYS A 32 -0.89 10.45 -3.81
CA LYS A 32 0.56 10.42 -4.11
C LYS A 32 1.23 9.05 -3.86
N ARG A 33 0.46 8.00 -3.54
CA ARG A 33 1.03 6.65 -3.37
C ARG A 33 1.48 6.16 -4.73
N THR A 34 2.80 6.08 -4.93
CA THR A 34 3.39 5.46 -6.12
C THR A 34 2.99 3.98 -6.19
N LEU A 35 2.97 3.38 -7.38
CA LEU A 35 2.66 1.95 -7.58
C LEU A 35 3.47 1.03 -6.63
N ALA A 36 4.71 1.42 -6.30
CA ALA A 36 5.59 0.71 -5.37
C ALA A 36 5.22 0.86 -3.88
N LYS A 37 4.39 1.84 -3.52
CA LYS A 37 3.90 2.13 -2.16
C LYS A 37 2.38 1.93 -2.03
N LEU A 38 1.76 1.28 -3.00
CA LEU A 38 0.35 0.90 -2.88
C LEU A 38 0.22 -0.13 -1.76
N ASN A 39 -0.66 0.13 -0.79
CA ASN A 39 -0.98 -0.86 0.22
C ASN A 39 -1.65 -2.06 -0.48
N ALA A 40 -1.48 -3.28 0.03
CA ALA A 40 -2.19 -4.47 -0.44
C ALA A 40 -3.71 -4.22 -0.57
N PHE A 41 -4.27 -3.36 0.28
CA PHE A 41 -5.66 -2.92 0.19
C PHE A 41 -5.98 -2.15 -1.11
N ASP A 42 -5.11 -1.21 -1.53
CA ASP A 42 -5.31 -0.42 -2.75
C ASP A 42 -5.29 -1.34 -3.99
N LEU A 43 -4.46 -2.39 -3.96
CA LEU A 43 -4.42 -3.41 -5.00
C LEU A 43 -5.74 -4.21 -5.07
N VAL A 44 -6.22 -4.70 -3.92
CA VAL A 44 -7.48 -5.47 -3.85
C VAL A 44 -8.66 -4.65 -4.38
N VAL A 45 -8.75 -3.37 -4.01
CA VAL A 45 -9.84 -2.51 -4.47
C VAL A 45 -9.73 -2.19 -5.96
N THR A 46 -8.53 -1.94 -6.48
CA THR A 46 -8.32 -1.70 -7.91
C THR A 46 -8.76 -2.91 -8.74
N VAL A 47 -8.41 -4.12 -8.29
CA VAL A 47 -8.85 -5.38 -8.91
C VAL A 47 -10.38 -5.54 -8.83
N ALA A 48 -10.98 -5.24 -7.68
CA ALA A 48 -12.43 -5.33 -7.50
C ALA A 48 -13.19 -4.35 -8.42
N VAL A 49 -12.71 -3.11 -8.55
CA VAL A 49 -13.29 -2.10 -9.47
C VAL A 49 -13.19 -2.57 -10.92
N GLY A 50 -12.02 -3.06 -11.35
CA GLY A 50 -11.85 -3.59 -12.71
C GLY A 50 -12.76 -4.79 -13.01
N SER A 51 -12.86 -5.75 -12.07
CA SER A 51 -13.74 -6.92 -12.21
C SER A 51 -15.23 -6.52 -12.25
N THR A 52 -15.62 -5.55 -11.44
CA THR A 52 -17.00 -5.04 -11.41
C THR A 52 -17.33 -4.35 -12.73
N LEU A 53 -16.42 -3.51 -13.23
CA LEU A 53 -16.58 -2.84 -14.52
C LEU A 53 -16.74 -3.83 -15.68
N ALA A 54 -15.87 -4.85 -15.74
CA ALA A 54 -15.98 -5.90 -16.74
C ALA A 54 -17.34 -6.63 -16.66
N THR A 55 -17.83 -6.89 -15.45
CA THR A 55 -19.12 -7.55 -15.24
C THR A 55 -20.28 -6.67 -15.72
N VAL A 56 -20.26 -5.37 -15.43
CA VAL A 56 -21.31 -4.43 -15.88
C VAL A 56 -21.35 -4.33 -17.41
N PHE A 57 -20.21 -4.44 -18.08
CA PHE A 57 -20.13 -4.38 -19.55
C PHE A 57 -20.49 -5.70 -20.24
N LEU A 58 -20.02 -6.83 -19.70
CA LEU A 58 -20.12 -8.12 -20.36
C LEU A 58 -21.39 -8.88 -19.98
N ASN A 59 -21.99 -8.58 -18.82
CA ASN A 59 -23.13 -9.33 -18.32
C ASN A 59 -24.43 -8.54 -18.50
N SER A 60 -25.24 -8.93 -19.48
CA SER A 60 -26.54 -8.32 -19.76
C SER A 60 -27.61 -8.60 -18.70
N SER A 61 -27.40 -9.57 -17.81
CA SER A 61 -28.31 -9.85 -16.69
C SER A 61 -28.16 -8.88 -15.52
N VAL A 62 -27.06 -8.12 -15.45
CA VAL A 62 -26.84 -7.10 -14.42
C VAL A 62 -27.41 -5.78 -14.88
N SER A 63 -28.28 -5.17 -14.09
CA SER A 63 -28.82 -3.84 -14.45
C SER A 63 -27.72 -2.78 -14.37
N VAL A 64 -27.83 -1.74 -15.22
CA VAL A 64 -26.89 -0.60 -15.18
C VAL A 64 -26.91 0.07 -13.80
N THR A 65 -28.09 0.16 -13.18
CA THR A 65 -28.27 0.74 -11.86
C THR A 65 -27.51 -0.05 -10.79
N GLU A 66 -27.60 -1.39 -10.79
CA GLU A 66 -26.83 -2.23 -9.87
C GLU A 66 -25.32 -2.05 -10.08
N GLY A 67 -24.87 -1.96 -11.33
CA GLY A 67 -23.48 -1.67 -11.67
C GLY A 67 -23.00 -0.32 -11.12
N ILE A 68 -23.79 0.73 -11.31
CA ILE A 68 -23.50 2.07 -10.79
C ILE A 68 -23.44 2.05 -9.26
N VAL A 69 -24.41 1.42 -8.60
CA VAL A 69 -24.44 1.32 -7.13
C VAL A 69 -23.22 0.55 -6.61
N ALA A 70 -22.84 -0.56 -7.25
CA ALA A 70 -21.65 -1.33 -6.87
C ALA A 70 -20.36 -0.50 -7.01
N LEU A 71 -20.22 0.26 -8.10
CA LEU A 71 -19.06 1.12 -8.33
C LEU A 71 -18.99 2.28 -7.32
N ILE A 72 -20.12 2.93 -7.02
CA ILE A 72 -20.20 3.97 -5.99
C ILE A 72 -19.86 3.40 -4.61
N LEU A 73 -20.36 2.20 -4.28
CA LEU A 73 -20.06 1.53 -3.02
C LEU A 73 -18.58 1.23 -2.88
N LEU A 74 -17.94 0.67 -3.93
CA LEU A 74 -16.50 0.41 -3.94
C LEU A 74 -15.69 1.70 -3.77
N ALA A 75 -16.09 2.79 -4.43
CA ALA A 75 -15.45 4.09 -4.27
C ALA A 75 -15.60 4.65 -2.85
N ALA A 76 -16.79 4.53 -2.25
CA ALA A 76 -17.04 4.95 -0.88
C ALA A 76 -16.22 4.13 0.13
N LEU A 77 -16.14 2.81 -0.06
CA LEU A 77 -15.31 1.92 0.76
C LEU A 77 -13.82 2.24 0.62
N GLN A 78 -13.34 2.53 -0.60
CA GLN A 78 -11.97 2.99 -0.83
C GLN A 78 -11.69 4.29 -0.07
N TYR A 79 -12.61 5.24 -0.13
CA TYR A 79 -12.48 6.51 0.59
C TYR A 79 -12.42 6.30 2.10
N VAL A 80 -13.31 5.47 2.66
CA VAL A 80 -13.30 5.13 4.08
C VAL A 80 -11.99 4.46 4.48
N ALA A 81 -11.51 3.50 3.69
CA ALA A 81 -10.26 2.82 3.96
C ALA A 81 -9.05 3.77 3.91
N ALA A 82 -9.04 4.71 2.95
CA ALA A 82 -8.01 5.75 2.87
C ALA A 82 -8.02 6.65 4.12
N ILE A 83 -9.19 7.08 4.58
CA ILE A 83 -9.32 7.86 5.83
C ILE A 83 -8.84 7.04 7.02
N VAL A 84 -9.28 5.78 7.15
CA VAL A 84 -8.89 4.91 8.27
C VAL A 84 -7.37 4.72 8.28
N ALA A 85 -6.77 4.41 7.13
CA ALA A 85 -5.32 4.25 6.98
C ALA A 85 -4.54 5.54 7.30
N SER A 86 -5.10 6.72 7.03
CA SER A 86 -4.47 8.01 7.37
C SER A 86 -4.50 8.35 8.87
N ARG A 87 -5.31 7.66 9.69
CA ARG A 87 -5.44 7.96 11.12
C ARG A 87 -4.39 7.22 11.96
N PRO A 88 -3.52 7.93 12.69
CA PRO A 88 -2.34 7.35 13.36
C PRO A 88 -2.66 6.41 14.53
N ARG A 89 -3.88 6.45 15.09
CA ARG A 89 -4.26 5.67 16.29
C ARG A 89 -5.15 4.44 16.04
N ILE A 90 -5.93 4.42 14.95
CA ILE A 90 -6.93 3.36 14.68
C ILE A 90 -6.59 2.60 13.39
N GLY A 91 -6.10 3.28 12.34
CA GLY A 91 -5.66 2.61 11.10
C GLY A 91 -4.36 1.82 11.28
N ARG A 92 -3.42 2.34 12.07
CA ARG A 92 -2.10 1.74 12.39
C ARG A 92 -2.15 0.44 13.19
N ALA A 93 -3.32 0.01 13.67
CA ALA A 93 -3.48 -1.24 14.41
C ALA A 93 -4.22 -2.33 13.62
N VAL A 94 -5.10 -1.92 12.70
CA VAL A 94 -5.98 -2.85 11.94
C VAL A 94 -5.57 -2.98 10.47
N LEU A 95 -5.01 -1.92 9.86
CA LEU A 95 -4.73 -1.85 8.41
C LEU A 95 -3.27 -1.58 8.04
N THR A 96 -2.39 -1.21 8.97
CA THR A 96 -1.03 -0.77 8.66
C THR A 96 -0.05 -1.24 9.72
N SER A 97 0.85 -2.14 9.37
CA SER A 97 1.93 -2.62 10.26
C SER A 97 2.79 -1.44 10.71
N ARG A 98 3.13 -1.37 12.01
CA ARG A 98 4.11 -0.37 12.48
C ARG A 98 5.48 -0.68 11.87
N PRO A 99 6.27 0.34 11.50
CA PRO A 99 7.64 0.10 11.09
C PRO A 99 8.39 -0.59 12.23
N SER A 100 9.31 -1.48 11.88
CA SER A 100 10.00 -2.34 12.84
C SER A 100 11.48 -2.36 12.56
N LEU A 101 12.28 -2.05 13.59
CA LEU A 101 13.74 -2.11 13.51
C LEU A 101 14.18 -3.58 13.46
N LEU A 102 14.86 -3.98 12.39
CA LEU A 102 15.31 -5.36 12.18
C LEU A 102 16.81 -5.55 12.42
N PHE A 103 17.60 -4.51 12.18
CA PHE A 103 19.05 -4.50 12.41
C PHE A 103 19.48 -3.13 12.90
N ALA A 104 20.27 -3.08 13.96
CA ALA A 104 20.89 -1.86 14.45
C ALA A 104 22.10 -2.17 15.33
N HIS A 105 23.04 -1.23 15.42
CA HIS A 105 24.24 -1.35 16.25
C HIS A 105 25.01 -2.67 16.00
N GLY A 106 25.12 -3.08 14.74
CA GLY A 106 25.81 -4.32 14.35
C GLY A 106 25.09 -5.62 14.70
N SER A 107 23.85 -5.56 15.21
CA SER A 107 23.11 -6.73 15.69
C SER A 107 21.74 -6.87 15.04
N PHE A 108 21.34 -8.12 14.76
CA PHE A 108 19.98 -8.45 14.32
C PHE A 108 19.02 -8.43 15.51
N ARG A 109 17.81 -7.90 15.30
CA ARG A 109 16.72 -7.93 16.26
C ARG A 109 15.85 -9.16 16.00
N ASP A 110 16.34 -10.33 16.40
CA ASP A 110 15.72 -11.63 16.06
C ASP A 110 14.24 -11.75 16.54
N ASP A 111 13.87 -11.09 17.64
CA ASP A 111 12.47 -11.05 18.11
C ASP A 111 11.54 -10.27 17.19
N ALA A 112 11.98 -9.09 16.73
CA ALA A 112 11.25 -8.28 15.78
C ALA A 112 11.14 -9.01 14.43
N MET A 113 12.24 -9.59 13.96
CA MET A 113 12.29 -10.37 12.74
C MET A 113 11.35 -11.57 12.76
N ARG A 114 11.31 -12.33 13.87
CA ARG A 114 10.39 -13.47 14.05
C ARG A 114 8.93 -13.01 14.03
N LYS A 115 8.61 -11.90 14.70
CA LYS A 115 7.25 -11.33 14.74
C LYS A 115 6.78 -10.89 13.35
N GLN A 116 7.67 -10.31 12.55
CA GLN A 116 7.38 -9.84 11.19
C GLN A 116 7.60 -10.90 10.11
N ARG A 117 8.02 -12.13 10.48
CA ARG A 117 8.36 -13.24 9.57
C ARG A 117 9.42 -12.87 8.53
N VAL A 118 10.39 -12.04 8.91
CA VAL A 118 11.52 -11.63 8.07
C VAL A 118 12.76 -12.43 8.46
N SER A 119 13.49 -12.96 7.48
CA SER A 119 14.72 -13.71 7.69
C SER A 119 15.96 -12.81 7.65
N ARG A 120 17.09 -13.30 8.20
CA ARG A 120 18.39 -12.61 8.05
C ARG A 120 18.84 -12.53 6.59
N ALA A 121 18.36 -13.43 5.74
CA ALA A 121 18.63 -13.39 4.31
C ALA A 121 17.94 -12.19 3.65
N ASP A 122 16.72 -11.86 4.04
CA ASP A 122 15.97 -10.70 3.52
C ASP A 122 16.65 -9.39 3.90
N VAL A 123 17.11 -9.26 5.14
CA VAL A 123 17.88 -8.08 5.59
C VAL A 123 19.17 -7.94 4.78
N ARG A 124 19.93 -9.03 4.60
CA ARG A 124 21.14 -9.01 3.75
C ARG A 124 20.83 -8.71 2.29
N GLN A 125 19.70 -9.18 1.77
CA GLN A 125 19.23 -8.85 0.42
C GLN A 125 18.93 -7.36 0.30
N ALA A 126 18.24 -6.76 1.26
CA ALA A 126 17.96 -5.32 1.27
C ALA A 126 19.25 -4.49 1.27
N VAL A 127 20.23 -4.88 2.09
CA VAL A 127 21.55 -4.23 2.13
C VAL A 127 22.26 -4.33 0.77
N ARG A 128 22.25 -5.50 0.13
CA ARG A 128 22.79 -5.66 -1.24
C ARG A 128 22.05 -4.82 -2.27
N SER A 129 20.72 -4.76 -2.23
CA SER A 129 19.94 -3.92 -3.14
C SER A 129 20.19 -2.42 -2.94
N SER A 130 20.64 -2.01 -1.75
CA SER A 130 21.05 -0.64 -1.47
C SER A 130 22.46 -0.30 -2.00
N GLY A 131 23.13 -1.25 -2.67
CA GLY A 131 24.48 -1.08 -3.22
C GLY A 131 25.61 -1.42 -2.24
N ARG A 132 25.32 -2.08 -1.11
CA ARG A 132 26.28 -2.33 -0.03
C ARG A 132 26.61 -3.81 0.10
N GLY A 133 27.89 -4.12 0.32
CA GLY A 133 28.38 -5.50 0.46
C GLY A 133 28.47 -5.99 1.91
N GLY A 134 28.69 -5.08 2.86
CA GLY A 134 28.92 -5.40 4.27
C GLY A 134 27.84 -4.85 5.19
N LEU A 135 27.56 -5.59 6.28
CA LEU A 135 26.68 -5.12 7.35
C LEU A 135 27.37 -4.14 8.31
N ASN A 136 28.70 -4.07 8.27
CA ASN A 136 29.49 -3.21 9.16
C ASN A 136 29.23 -1.71 8.91
N ASP A 137 28.90 -1.35 7.68
CA ASP A 137 28.62 0.04 7.28
C ASP A 137 27.13 0.39 7.39
N VAL A 138 26.31 -0.55 7.88
CA VAL A 138 24.87 -0.40 8.04
C VAL A 138 24.57 0.01 9.48
N GLY A 139 24.00 1.20 9.64
CA GLY A 139 23.60 1.72 10.96
C GLY A 139 22.24 1.16 11.39
N ALA A 140 21.28 1.10 10.46
CA ALA A 140 19.95 0.56 10.72
C ALA A 140 19.33 -0.10 9.48
N VAL A 141 18.51 -1.13 9.70
CA VAL A 141 17.56 -1.65 8.72
C VAL A 141 16.17 -1.66 9.32
N VAL A 142 15.24 -0.98 8.68
CA VAL A 142 13.85 -0.80 9.12
C VAL A 142 12.93 -1.51 8.13
N LEU A 143 12.04 -2.36 8.65
CA LEU A 143 10.88 -2.81 7.90
C LEU A 143 9.82 -1.74 7.96
N GLU A 144 9.48 -1.16 6.82
CA GLU A 144 8.47 -0.13 6.70
C GLU A 144 7.06 -0.71 6.75
N SER A 145 6.09 0.17 6.98
CA SER A 145 4.67 -0.20 7.04
C SER A 145 4.09 -0.77 5.74
N ASP A 146 4.73 -0.50 4.60
CA ASP A 146 4.39 -1.03 3.28
C ASP A 146 5.13 -2.35 2.96
N GLY A 147 5.93 -2.87 3.89
CA GLY A 147 6.72 -4.09 3.74
C GLY A 147 8.07 -3.88 3.03
N SER A 148 8.39 -2.66 2.61
CA SER A 148 9.72 -2.35 2.09
C SER A 148 10.77 -2.34 3.20
N LEU A 149 12.04 -2.57 2.83
CA LEU A 149 13.17 -2.51 3.76
C LEU A 149 14.01 -1.27 3.47
N SER A 150 14.02 -0.34 4.42
CA SER A 150 14.87 0.85 4.41
C SER A 150 16.23 0.52 5.02
N VAL A 151 17.31 0.91 4.35
CA VAL A 151 18.69 0.72 4.82
C VAL A 151 19.34 2.08 5.03
N ILE A 152 19.77 2.35 6.26
CA ILE A 152 20.46 3.58 6.66
C ILE A 152 21.88 3.24 7.05
N THR A 153 22.86 3.98 6.53
CA THR A 153 24.27 3.75 6.88
C THR A 153 24.63 4.36 8.21
N THR A 154 25.76 3.93 8.76
CA THR A 154 26.39 4.60 9.90
C THR A 154 26.75 6.06 9.58
N ALA A 155 27.12 6.38 8.33
CA ALA A 155 27.44 7.74 7.90
C ALA A 155 26.19 8.65 7.76
N ASP A 156 25.06 8.07 7.33
CA ASP A 156 23.81 8.79 7.07
C ASP A 156 22.86 8.79 8.29
N LEU A 157 23.27 8.20 9.42
CA LEU A 157 22.40 8.00 10.59
C LEU A 157 21.98 9.33 11.25
N GLY A 158 22.81 10.36 11.13
CA GLY A 158 22.52 11.71 11.62
C GLY A 158 22.21 11.77 13.11
N ASP A 159 21.17 12.52 13.47
CA ASP A 159 20.68 12.71 14.85
C ASP A 159 19.66 11.64 15.30
N HIS A 160 19.47 10.60 14.49
CA HIS A 160 18.48 9.53 14.69
C HIS A 160 17.02 9.98 14.72
N SER A 161 16.70 11.23 14.35
CA SER A 161 15.33 11.77 14.38
C SER A 161 14.36 10.99 13.48
N ALA A 162 14.87 10.37 12.41
CA ALA A 162 14.10 9.53 11.50
C ALA A 162 13.75 8.13 12.06
N LEU A 163 14.31 7.74 13.21
CA LEU A 163 14.10 6.42 13.85
C LEU A 163 13.18 6.46 15.08
N ILE A 164 12.71 7.65 15.48
CA ILE A 164 11.94 7.88 16.72
C ILE A 164 10.66 7.04 16.79
N ASP A 165 10.03 6.74 15.65
CA ASP A 165 8.77 5.97 15.60
C ASP A 165 8.95 4.47 15.34
N VAL A 166 10.21 4.01 15.24
CA VAL A 166 10.57 2.63 14.89
C VAL A 166 11.11 1.86 16.11
N ASP A 167 11.60 2.56 17.13
CA ASP A 167 12.19 1.94 18.32
C ASP A 167 12.00 2.80 19.58
N ASP A 168 11.53 2.17 20.67
CA ASP A 168 11.53 2.74 22.03
C ASP A 168 12.93 2.64 22.70
N GLN A 169 13.94 2.07 22.02
CA GLN A 169 15.30 1.80 22.53
C GLN A 169 16.44 2.54 21.81
N VAL A 170 16.16 3.50 20.93
CA VAL A 170 17.21 4.42 20.43
C VAL A 170 17.55 5.40 21.56
N PRO A 171 18.82 5.46 22.04
CA PRO A 171 19.20 6.43 23.06
C PRO A 171 18.93 7.85 22.55
N PRO A 172 18.45 8.78 23.39
CA PRO A 172 18.26 10.16 22.98
C PRO A 172 19.57 10.74 22.42
N ALA A 173 19.45 11.61 21.42
CA ALA A 173 20.59 12.27 20.80
C ALA A 173 21.50 12.91 21.87
N PRO A 174 22.84 12.81 21.73
CA PRO A 174 23.73 13.59 22.59
C PRO A 174 23.48 15.08 22.29
N GLY A 175 23.04 15.80 23.33
CA GLY A 175 22.85 17.25 23.28
C GLY A 175 24.14 18.04 23.28
#